data_AF-A9F003-F1
#
_entry.id   AF-A9F003-F1
#
_cell.length_a   1.000
_cell.length_b   1.000
_cell.length_c   1.000
_cell.angle_alpha   90.00
_cell.angle_beta   90.00
_cell.angle_gamma   90.00
#
_symmetry.space_group_name_H-M   'P 1'
#
loop_
_entity.id
_entity.type
_entity.pdbx_description
1 polymer ?
#
loop_
_entity_poly.entity_id
_entity_poly.type
_entity_poly.pdbx_seq_one_letter_code
_entity_poly.pdbx_strand_id
1 'polypeptide(L)'
;MISVRSLCSIALVLVASGAAGCKEDPPPPQPEPASSAAANTNKGKASLRTPVSPMAKVDPQSMKEYRVDVCYFGTLSLKQARDAYLASLGKDEPSEKKIPSFGNDDQAKAGDAAKGALPAKLPGAAAPKTTGLPGTAAAPGGTSAPAAKGAPTPPGKPDERRPINFSARAPHERNARACTVALSLKEPAMADVDAALAEYAPFATELAKNIAAAANYYQREEYKKDSFAKGKELHAKLLADFQKLDAHSDKLGLAVSAWHASHLPDLAKAEEGQKEAITALEDARALMLILTSKNVDPAAEKAALQKLETSAAALKTYGSTHQTDPWAKIMEPALAGFIRDVKAAEPKLTDKGITSPALFLPVVTSFVSVIEGKHRALSRSLMAKSQAATREAAGTAQPAAPAAPAAPEKE
;
A
#
# COMPACT_ATOMS: atom_id res chain seq x y z
N MET A 1 8.72 -37.27 -2.32
CA MET A 1 8.30 -37.69 -3.67
C MET A 1 6.83 -37.35 -3.81
N ILE A 2 6.50 -36.20 -4.42
CA ILE A 2 5.12 -35.76 -4.64
C ILE A 2 4.96 -35.53 -6.14
N SER A 3 3.95 -36.17 -6.69
CA SER A 3 3.72 -36.41 -8.11
C SER A 3 3.25 -35.13 -8.83
N VAL A 4 3.99 -34.76 -9.87
CA VAL A 4 3.61 -33.74 -10.87
C VAL A 4 2.75 -34.44 -11.92
N ARG A 5 1.48 -34.03 -12.02
CA ARG A 5 0.55 -34.33 -13.11
C ARG A 5 -0.24 -33.04 -13.34
N SER A 6 -0.61 -32.61 -14.53
CA SER A 6 -0.26 -32.92 -15.91
C SER A 6 -0.92 -31.78 -16.70
N LEU A 7 -0.17 -31.17 -17.61
CA LEU A 7 -0.64 -30.16 -18.56
C LEU A 7 -1.60 -30.79 -19.59
N CYS A 8 -2.72 -30.13 -19.88
CA CYS A 8 -3.50 -30.25 -21.12
C CYS A 8 -3.92 -28.83 -21.53
N SER A 9 -3.28 -28.23 -22.53
CA SER A 9 -3.68 -28.25 -23.95
C SER A 9 -4.94 -27.42 -24.23
N ILE A 10 -4.77 -26.12 -24.53
CA ILE A 10 -5.77 -25.33 -25.26
C ILE A 10 -5.15 -24.88 -26.58
N ALA A 11 -5.79 -25.32 -27.66
CA ALA A 11 -5.42 -25.07 -29.04
C ALA A 11 -5.69 -23.60 -29.44
N LEU A 12 -4.73 -23.05 -30.16
CA LEU A 12 -4.71 -21.72 -30.75
C LEU A 12 -5.49 -21.74 -32.08
N VAL A 13 -6.53 -20.91 -32.20
CA VAL A 13 -7.19 -20.62 -33.49
C VAL A 13 -6.75 -19.23 -33.94
N LEU A 14 -5.89 -19.19 -34.95
CA LEU A 14 -5.49 -18.00 -35.69
C LEU A 14 -6.59 -17.65 -36.71
N VAL A 15 -7.18 -16.45 -36.60
CA VAL A 15 -7.93 -15.83 -37.69
C VAL A 15 -7.14 -14.63 -38.19
N ALA A 16 -6.68 -14.74 -39.43
CA ALA A 16 -6.08 -13.65 -40.19
C ALA A 16 -7.19 -12.77 -40.79
N SER A 17 -7.03 -11.45 -40.70
CA SER A 17 -7.76 -10.48 -41.53
C SER A 17 -6.87 -9.24 -41.68
N GLY A 18 -6.41 -9.00 -42.90
CA GLY A 18 -5.76 -7.76 -43.29
C GLY A 18 -6.75 -6.77 -43.92
N ALA A 19 -6.42 -5.49 -43.88
CA ALA A 19 -6.84 -4.46 -44.83
C ALA A 19 -5.92 -3.23 -44.70
N ALA A 20 -5.75 -2.55 -45.83
CA ALA A 20 -4.75 -1.54 -46.14
C ALA A 20 -5.24 -0.08 -45.98
N GLY A 21 -4.28 0.86 -46.05
CA GLY A 21 -4.49 2.30 -46.35
C GLY A 21 -4.80 3.17 -45.12
N CYS A 22 -4.28 4.37 -44.92
CA CYS A 22 -3.64 5.35 -45.80
C CYS A 22 -2.61 6.19 -45.02
N LYS A 23 -1.60 6.70 -45.71
CA LYS A 23 -0.65 7.71 -45.23
C LYS A 23 -1.30 9.09 -45.26
N GLU A 24 -1.18 9.84 -44.17
CA GLU A 24 -1.24 11.31 -44.18
C GLU A 24 -0.06 11.84 -43.37
N ASP A 25 0.78 12.62 -44.05
CA ASP A 25 1.92 13.35 -43.51
C ASP A 25 1.44 14.51 -42.62
N PRO A 26 1.93 14.65 -41.38
CA PRO A 26 1.73 15.87 -40.60
C PRO A 26 2.71 16.98 -41.02
N PRO A 27 2.27 18.26 -40.99
CA PRO A 27 3.02 19.40 -41.51
C PRO A 27 4.27 19.76 -40.67
N PRO A 28 5.24 20.48 -41.27
CA PRO A 28 6.53 20.78 -40.65
C PRO A 28 6.41 21.66 -39.40
N PRO A 29 7.31 21.48 -38.41
CA PRO A 29 7.28 22.23 -37.15
C PRO A 29 7.56 23.72 -37.37
N GLN A 30 6.69 24.57 -36.85
CA GLN A 30 6.94 26.01 -36.76
C GLN A 30 8.06 26.30 -35.75
N PRO A 31 8.97 27.26 -36.05
CA PRO A 31 10.01 27.69 -35.14
C PRO A 31 9.44 28.42 -33.92
N GLU A 32 9.86 28.01 -32.73
CA GLU A 32 9.52 28.66 -31.46
C GLU A 32 10.04 30.11 -31.41
N PRO A 33 9.23 31.08 -30.93
CA PRO A 33 9.72 32.43 -30.69
C PRO A 33 10.66 32.45 -29.47
N ALA A 34 11.80 33.11 -29.65
CA ALA A 34 12.83 33.32 -28.65
C ALA A 34 12.25 33.88 -27.33
N SER A 35 12.43 33.14 -26.24
CA SER A 35 12.14 33.60 -24.89
C SER A 35 13.20 34.63 -24.45
N SER A 36 12.79 35.89 -24.36
CA SER A 36 13.56 37.00 -23.80
C SER A 36 13.89 36.76 -22.33
N ALA A 37 15.13 36.38 -22.03
CA ALA A 37 15.65 36.34 -20.67
C ALA A 37 15.93 37.78 -20.18
N ALA A 38 15.05 38.30 -19.32
CA ALA A 38 15.35 39.49 -18.53
C ALA A 38 16.33 39.12 -17.40
N ALA A 39 17.53 39.67 -17.48
CA ALA A 39 18.58 39.52 -16.49
C ALA A 39 18.18 40.21 -15.18
N ASN A 40 17.96 39.42 -14.13
CA ASN A 40 17.85 39.93 -12.76
C ASN A 40 19.16 39.60 -12.04
N THR A 41 20.08 40.54 -12.05
CA THR A 41 21.36 40.49 -11.34
C THR A 41 21.13 40.70 -9.84
N ASN A 42 20.80 39.63 -9.12
CA ASN A 42 20.99 39.58 -7.67
C ASN A 42 22.00 38.48 -7.33
N LYS A 43 23.19 38.94 -6.95
CA LYS A 43 24.43 38.20 -6.71
C LYS A 43 24.38 37.50 -5.36
N GLY A 44 23.52 36.49 -5.22
CA GLY A 44 23.64 35.46 -4.18
C GLY A 44 24.50 34.32 -4.69
N LYS A 45 25.55 33.92 -3.95
CA LYS A 45 26.34 32.71 -4.23
C LYS A 45 25.40 31.50 -4.26
N ALA A 46 24.89 31.15 -5.43
CA ALA A 46 24.22 29.88 -5.65
C ALA A 46 25.27 28.79 -5.44
N SER A 47 25.10 27.98 -4.40
CA SER A 47 25.82 26.71 -4.29
C SER A 47 25.55 25.95 -5.59
N LEU A 48 26.56 25.84 -6.44
CA LEU A 48 26.56 24.95 -7.59
C LEU A 48 26.20 23.57 -7.03
N ARG A 49 24.95 23.13 -7.28
CA ARG A 49 24.48 21.81 -6.85
C ARG A 49 25.49 20.82 -7.41
N THR A 50 26.13 20.10 -6.49
CA THR A 50 27.08 19.04 -6.80
C THR A 50 26.43 18.14 -7.86
N PRO A 51 27.11 17.81 -8.97
CA PRO A 51 26.53 16.96 -10.00
C PRO A 51 26.04 15.67 -9.34
N VAL A 52 24.74 15.39 -9.49
CA VAL A 52 24.11 14.20 -8.92
C VAL A 52 24.78 13.00 -9.58
N SER A 53 25.53 12.22 -8.80
CA SER A 53 26.17 11.01 -9.30
C SER A 53 25.13 10.09 -9.95
N PRO A 54 25.47 9.38 -11.04
CA PRO A 54 24.54 8.49 -11.71
C PRO A 54 24.01 7.46 -10.70
N MET A 55 22.72 7.55 -10.37
CA MET A 55 22.08 6.60 -9.46
C MET A 55 21.95 5.26 -10.18
N ALA A 56 22.33 4.18 -9.51
CA ALA A 56 22.05 2.83 -9.97
C ALA A 56 20.53 2.70 -10.21
N LYS A 57 20.15 2.50 -11.47
CA LYS A 57 18.74 2.42 -11.88
C LYS A 57 18.18 1.09 -11.40
N VAL A 58 16.97 1.13 -10.85
CA VAL A 58 16.21 -0.10 -10.60
C VAL A 58 15.95 -0.77 -11.94
N ASP A 59 16.21 -2.07 -12.00
CA ASP A 59 15.97 -2.88 -13.17
C ASP A 59 14.50 -2.73 -13.66
N PRO A 60 14.25 -2.51 -14.96
CA PRO A 60 12.90 -2.33 -15.50
C PRO A 60 11.94 -3.49 -15.21
N GLN A 61 12.41 -4.75 -15.24
CA GLN A 61 11.59 -5.93 -14.89
C GLN A 61 11.11 -5.81 -13.44
N SER A 62 12.05 -5.54 -12.53
CA SER A 62 11.77 -5.37 -11.10
C SER A 62 10.78 -4.24 -10.82
N MET A 63 10.82 -3.15 -11.60
CA MET A 63 9.84 -2.06 -11.53
C MET A 63 8.46 -2.49 -12.01
N LYS A 64 8.39 -3.23 -13.12
CA LYS A 64 7.13 -3.68 -13.71
C LYS A 64 6.43 -4.68 -12.81
N GLU A 65 7.13 -5.71 -12.34
CA GLU A 65 6.60 -6.68 -11.37
C GLU A 65 6.07 -6.01 -10.11
N TYR A 66 6.82 -5.04 -9.57
CA TYR A 66 6.37 -4.26 -8.43
C TYR A 66 5.03 -3.56 -8.70
N ARG A 67 4.86 -2.91 -9.86
CA ARG A 67 3.61 -2.22 -10.20
C ARG A 67 2.46 -3.19 -10.47
N VAL A 68 2.74 -4.32 -11.12
CA VAL A 68 1.80 -5.42 -11.35
C VAL A 68 1.29 -5.97 -10.03
N ASP A 69 2.18 -6.26 -9.08
CA ASP A 69 1.84 -6.81 -7.78
C ASP A 69 1.00 -5.82 -6.95
N VAL A 70 1.40 -4.54 -6.90
CA VAL A 70 0.61 -3.51 -6.22
C VAL A 70 -0.77 -3.34 -6.87
N CYS A 71 -0.86 -3.42 -8.20
CA CYS A 71 -2.15 -3.42 -8.90
C CYS A 71 -3.01 -4.61 -8.49
N TYR A 72 -2.51 -5.83 -8.66
CA TYR A 72 -3.29 -7.03 -8.44
C TYR A 72 -3.72 -7.16 -6.98
N PHE A 73 -2.77 -7.20 -6.04
CA PHE A 73 -3.08 -7.38 -4.64
C PHE A 73 -3.77 -6.16 -4.02
N GLY A 74 -3.40 -4.95 -4.45
CA GLY A 74 -4.07 -3.75 -3.96
C GLY A 74 -5.53 -3.67 -4.39
N THR A 75 -5.87 -4.11 -5.60
CA THR A 75 -7.26 -4.09 -6.08
C THR A 75 -8.15 -5.18 -5.48
N LEU A 76 -7.61 -6.08 -4.66
CA LEU A 76 -8.44 -6.94 -3.79
C LEU A 76 -9.33 -6.13 -2.83
N SER A 77 -8.93 -4.90 -2.51
CA SER A 77 -9.78 -3.94 -1.79
C SER A 77 -11.10 -3.60 -2.53
N LEU A 78 -11.17 -3.75 -3.86
CA LEU A 78 -12.43 -3.60 -4.61
C LEU A 78 -13.41 -4.73 -4.29
N LYS A 79 -12.93 -5.96 -4.12
CA LYS A 79 -13.77 -7.11 -3.71
C LYS A 79 -14.32 -6.88 -2.30
N GLN A 80 -13.48 -6.38 -1.38
CA GLN A 80 -13.93 -6.01 -0.04
C GLN A 80 -14.96 -4.89 -0.03
N ALA A 81 -14.77 -3.84 -0.84
CA ALA A 81 -15.75 -2.76 -0.98
C ALA A 81 -17.09 -3.27 -1.53
N ARG A 82 -17.06 -4.19 -2.52
CA ARG A 82 -18.26 -4.89 -3.01
C ARG A 82 -18.94 -5.66 -1.89
N ASP A 83 -18.20 -6.50 -1.18
CA ASP A 83 -18.79 -7.42 -0.20
C ASP A 83 -19.39 -6.63 0.98
N ALA A 84 -18.72 -5.57 1.42
CA ALA A 84 -19.27 -4.64 2.41
C ALA A 84 -20.53 -3.93 1.90
N TYR A 85 -20.53 -3.48 0.63
CA TYR A 85 -21.68 -2.82 0.02
C TYR A 85 -22.88 -3.75 -0.04
N LEU A 86 -22.69 -4.97 -0.57
CA LEU A 86 -23.74 -5.98 -0.67
C LEU A 86 -24.24 -6.42 0.72
N ALA A 87 -23.35 -6.56 1.70
CA ALA A 87 -23.74 -6.88 3.07
C ALA A 87 -24.57 -5.76 3.72
N SER A 88 -24.24 -4.49 3.45
CA SER A 88 -24.95 -3.34 4.03
C SER A 88 -26.38 -3.16 3.50
N LEU A 89 -26.61 -3.50 2.23
CA LEU A 89 -27.93 -3.37 1.60
C LEU A 89 -28.74 -4.66 1.63
N GLY A 90 -28.08 -5.82 1.54
CA GLY A 90 -28.72 -7.09 1.25
C GLY A 90 -29.21 -7.12 -0.20
N LYS A 91 -30.50 -7.42 -0.39
CA LYS A 91 -31.17 -7.41 -1.71
C LYS A 91 -31.89 -6.11 -2.02
N ASP A 92 -31.83 -5.15 -1.10
CA ASP A 92 -32.62 -3.92 -1.19
C ASP A 92 -31.85 -2.81 -1.89
N GLU A 93 -32.59 -1.87 -2.48
CA GLU A 93 -32.03 -0.62 -2.98
C GLU A 93 -31.68 0.34 -1.82
N PRO A 94 -30.77 1.30 -2.06
CA PRO A 94 -30.50 2.37 -1.10
C PRO A 94 -31.77 3.14 -0.72
N SER A 95 -31.95 3.35 0.58
CA SER A 95 -33.12 4.05 1.13
C SER A 95 -32.79 4.70 2.48
N GLU A 96 -33.73 5.46 3.05
CA GLU A 96 -33.58 6.06 4.38
C GLU A 96 -33.25 5.04 5.48
N LYS A 97 -33.73 3.80 5.34
CA LYS A 97 -33.48 2.72 6.30
C LYS A 97 -32.17 1.98 6.03
N LYS A 98 -31.60 2.14 4.84
CA LYS A 98 -30.46 1.36 4.34
C LYS A 98 -29.54 2.24 3.51
N ILE A 99 -28.60 2.89 4.20
CA ILE A 99 -27.51 3.62 3.58
C ILE A 99 -26.38 2.62 3.31
N PRO A 100 -25.88 2.51 2.07
CA PRO A 100 -24.80 1.59 1.77
C PRO A 100 -23.50 1.96 2.51
N SER A 101 -22.71 0.95 2.86
CA SER A 101 -21.36 1.10 3.42
C SER A 101 -20.35 0.35 2.57
N PHE A 102 -19.17 0.96 2.37
CA PHE A 102 -18.06 0.33 1.64
C PHE A 102 -16.99 -0.26 2.56
N GLY A 103 -17.33 -0.49 3.83
CA GLY A 103 -16.41 -1.12 4.80
C GLY A 103 -15.35 -0.18 5.38
N ASN A 104 -15.57 1.14 5.29
CA ASN A 104 -14.78 2.13 6.01
C ASN A 104 -15.53 2.47 7.31
N ASP A 105 -15.01 2.04 8.46
CA ASP A 105 -15.67 2.17 9.77
C ASP A 105 -16.07 3.62 10.13
N ASP A 106 -15.43 4.62 9.51
CA ASP A 106 -15.75 6.03 9.68
C ASP A 106 -17.10 6.45 9.06
N GLN A 107 -17.62 5.72 8.07
CA GLN A 107 -18.93 6.03 7.47
C GLN A 107 -20.10 5.57 8.34
N ALA A 108 -19.91 4.53 9.16
CA ALA A 108 -20.98 3.98 10.01
C ALA A 108 -21.42 4.96 11.12
N LYS A 109 -20.51 5.82 11.60
CA LYS A 109 -20.81 6.75 12.72
C LYS A 109 -21.64 7.98 12.33
N ALA A 110 -21.85 8.26 11.04
CA ALA A 110 -22.65 9.41 10.62
C ALA A 110 -24.17 9.17 10.71
N GLY A 111 -24.63 7.91 10.70
CA GLY A 111 -26.06 7.57 10.70
C GLY A 111 -26.72 7.45 12.08
N ASP A 112 -25.95 7.12 13.12
CA ASP A 112 -26.49 6.89 14.47
C ASP A 112 -26.61 8.17 15.32
N ALA A 113 -26.09 9.30 14.86
CA ALA A 113 -26.19 10.58 15.57
C ALA A 113 -27.60 11.20 15.56
N ALA A 114 -28.56 10.61 14.84
CA ALA A 114 -29.93 11.15 14.72
C ALA A 114 -30.97 10.50 15.65
N LYS A 115 -30.61 9.51 16.48
CA LYS A 115 -31.54 8.90 17.45
C LYS A 115 -30.89 8.68 18.82
N GLY A 116 -31.13 9.62 19.73
CA GLY A 116 -31.05 9.36 21.17
C GLY A 116 -30.15 10.29 21.97
N ALA A 117 -30.53 11.56 22.11
CA ALA A 117 -30.06 12.41 23.21
C ALA A 117 -31.23 12.63 24.19
N LEU A 118 -31.31 11.80 25.22
CA LEU A 118 -31.95 12.14 26.50
C LEU A 118 -30.97 11.78 27.63
N PRO A 119 -30.86 12.60 28.69
CA PRO A 119 -29.79 12.49 29.67
C PRO A 119 -30.05 11.36 30.66
N ALA A 120 -29.12 10.41 30.76
CA ALA A 120 -29.13 9.36 31.77
C ALA A 120 -28.55 9.87 33.10
N LYS A 121 -29.33 9.64 34.16
CA LYS A 121 -29.08 9.91 35.57
C LYS A 121 -27.98 8.98 36.12
N LEU A 122 -26.99 9.55 36.81
CA LEU A 122 -25.91 8.83 37.51
C LEU A 122 -26.45 7.99 38.69
N PRO A 123 -26.02 6.73 38.89
CA PRO A 123 -26.21 6.00 40.14
C PRO A 123 -25.07 6.26 41.14
N GLY A 124 -25.47 6.48 42.39
CA GLY A 124 -24.59 6.81 43.51
C GLY A 124 -23.71 5.65 43.99
N ALA A 125 -22.51 6.00 44.44
CA ALA A 125 -21.55 5.09 45.06
C ALA A 125 -21.84 4.94 46.56
N ALA A 126 -21.92 3.69 47.01
CA ALA A 126 -22.00 3.31 48.42
C ALA A 126 -20.61 3.35 49.06
N ALA A 127 -20.55 3.85 50.30
CA ALA A 127 -19.37 3.89 51.15
C ALA A 127 -19.15 2.56 51.91
N PRO A 128 -17.89 2.17 52.20
CA PRO A 128 -17.60 1.25 53.29
C PRO A 128 -16.99 1.98 54.51
N LYS A 129 -17.33 1.40 55.67
CA LYS A 129 -17.13 1.88 57.05
C LYS A 129 -15.68 1.80 57.53
N THR A 130 -15.37 2.66 58.49
CA THR A 130 -14.14 2.75 59.30
C THR A 130 -14.29 2.05 60.66
N THR A 131 -13.22 1.40 61.13
CA THR A 131 -12.91 1.02 62.53
C THR A 131 -11.38 0.92 62.61
N GLY A 132 -10.63 1.86 63.21
CA GLY A 132 -10.23 1.96 64.63
C GLY A 132 -8.73 1.61 64.78
N LEU A 133 -7.80 2.60 64.86
CA LEU A 133 -7.01 3.08 66.04
C LEU A 133 -6.01 2.05 66.68
N PRO A 134 -4.93 2.46 67.39
CA PRO A 134 -4.12 3.70 67.38
C PRO A 134 -2.57 3.45 67.37
N GLY A 135 -1.75 4.48 67.15
CA GLY A 135 -0.29 4.38 67.34
C GLY A 135 0.48 5.67 67.07
N THR A 136 1.30 6.08 68.05
CA THR A 136 1.92 7.37 68.29
C THR A 136 3.25 7.68 67.55
N ALA A 137 3.58 8.99 67.52
CA ALA A 137 4.92 9.61 67.60
C ALA A 137 5.69 10.03 66.31
N ALA A 138 5.73 11.36 66.12
CA ALA A 138 6.88 12.24 65.82
C ALA A 138 7.92 11.94 64.69
N ALA A 139 7.79 12.71 63.59
CA ALA A 139 8.76 13.62 62.91
C ALA A 139 10.14 13.12 62.37
N PRO A 140 10.84 13.91 61.51
CA PRO A 140 10.41 14.53 60.24
C PRO A 140 11.46 14.39 59.10
N GLY A 141 11.10 14.75 57.87
CA GLY A 141 12.07 15.23 56.86
C GLY A 141 11.74 14.91 55.41
N GLY A 142 11.70 15.95 54.56
CA GLY A 142 11.97 15.79 53.13
C GLY A 142 10.95 16.36 52.14
N THR A 143 10.94 17.69 52.02
CA THR A 143 10.81 18.47 50.76
C THR A 143 9.70 18.12 49.75
N SER A 144 8.70 18.98 49.76
CA SER A 144 7.66 19.21 48.75
C SER A 144 8.16 19.93 47.49
N ALA A 145 7.67 19.52 46.31
CA ALA A 145 7.50 20.38 45.14
C ALA A 145 6.10 20.14 44.52
N PRO A 146 5.41 21.17 43.98
CA PRO A 146 3.96 21.15 43.83
C PRO A 146 3.47 20.68 42.45
N ALA A 147 2.38 19.91 42.46
CA ALA A 147 1.59 19.55 41.29
C ALA A 147 0.76 20.75 40.80
N ALA A 148 0.92 21.10 39.52
CA ALA A 148 0.13 22.13 38.86
C ALA A 148 -1.31 21.63 38.58
N LYS A 149 -2.30 22.41 39.05
CA LYS A 149 -3.72 22.22 38.76
C LYS A 149 -4.02 22.70 37.33
N GLY A 150 -4.64 21.84 36.53
CA GLY A 150 -5.12 22.15 35.19
C GLY A 150 -6.28 23.15 35.19
N ALA A 151 -6.18 24.16 34.33
CA ALA A 151 -7.23 25.14 34.08
C ALA A 151 -8.22 24.64 33.01
N PRO A 152 -9.51 25.05 33.08
CA PRO A 152 -10.53 24.67 32.10
C PRO A 152 -10.43 25.49 30.80
N THR A 153 -10.62 24.82 29.67
CA THR A 153 -10.55 25.37 28.31
C THR A 153 -11.86 26.12 27.96
N PRO A 154 -11.82 27.29 27.29
CA PRO A 154 -13.02 28.05 26.94
C PRO A 154 -13.71 27.52 25.67
N PRO A 155 -15.05 27.68 25.52
CA PRO A 155 -15.79 27.20 24.35
C PRO A 155 -15.84 28.28 23.25
N GLY A 156 -15.67 27.84 21.99
CA GLY A 156 -16.13 28.60 20.82
C GLY A 156 -15.03 29.20 19.94
N LYS A 157 -14.64 28.46 18.88
CA LYS A 157 -14.24 29.06 17.60
C LYS A 157 -14.92 28.29 16.45
N PRO A 158 -15.42 28.99 15.42
CA PRO A 158 -16.11 28.37 14.29
C PRO A 158 -15.13 27.72 13.32
N ASP A 159 -15.44 26.46 12.98
CA ASP A 159 -14.96 25.64 11.85
C ASP A 159 -13.55 25.96 11.31
N GLU A 160 -12.54 25.39 11.98
CA GLU A 160 -11.29 25.05 11.32
C GLU A 160 -11.61 24.10 10.16
N ARG A 161 -11.41 24.57 8.92
CA ARG A 161 -11.39 23.75 7.71
C ARG A 161 -10.66 22.45 8.02
N ARG A 162 -11.41 21.35 8.21
CA ARG A 162 -10.83 20.03 8.42
C ARG A 162 -9.75 19.86 7.36
N PRO A 163 -8.46 19.69 7.75
CA PRO A 163 -7.41 19.51 6.78
C PRO A 163 -7.86 18.42 5.82
N ILE A 164 -7.81 18.71 4.51
CA ILE A 164 -8.20 17.76 3.47
C ILE A 164 -7.48 16.46 3.81
N ASN A 165 -8.23 15.50 4.32
CA ASN A 165 -7.67 14.28 4.85
C ASN A 165 -7.32 13.48 3.60
N PHE A 166 -6.11 13.69 3.06
CA PHE A 166 -5.61 12.92 1.92
C PHE A 166 -5.51 11.43 2.27
N SER A 167 -5.43 11.11 3.57
CA SER A 167 -5.62 9.79 4.17
C SER A 167 -7.06 9.27 4.11
N ALA A 168 -8.04 10.09 3.73
CA ALA A 168 -9.43 9.68 3.50
C ALA A 168 -9.73 9.33 2.03
N ARG A 169 -8.74 9.39 1.11
CA ARG A 169 -8.91 8.71 -0.17
C ARG A 169 -8.97 7.22 0.12
N ALA A 170 -10.13 6.65 -0.13
CA ALA A 170 -10.35 5.26 0.18
C ALA A 170 -9.31 4.39 -0.57
N PRO A 171 -8.70 3.39 0.10
CA PRO A 171 -7.56 2.64 -0.43
C PRO A 171 -7.74 2.09 -1.85
N HIS A 172 -8.99 1.81 -2.25
CA HIS A 172 -9.33 1.31 -3.58
C HIS A 172 -8.90 2.23 -4.73
N GLU A 173 -8.98 3.56 -4.59
CA GLU A 173 -8.57 4.48 -5.67
C GLU A 173 -7.06 4.46 -5.91
N ARG A 174 -6.28 4.47 -4.81
CA ARG A 174 -4.81 4.42 -4.90
C ARG A 174 -4.36 3.15 -5.61
N ASN A 175 -4.96 2.03 -5.24
CA ASN A 175 -4.58 0.72 -5.76
C ASN A 175 -5.03 0.52 -7.21
N ALA A 176 -6.22 0.99 -7.59
CA ALA A 176 -6.67 0.93 -8.99
C ALA A 176 -5.76 1.75 -9.92
N ARG A 177 -5.28 2.92 -9.48
CA ARG A 177 -4.31 3.73 -10.25
C ARG A 177 -2.98 3.01 -10.47
N ALA A 178 -2.57 2.13 -9.56
CA ALA A 178 -1.36 1.33 -9.74
C ALA A 178 -1.46 0.43 -10.98
N CYS A 179 -2.67 -0.01 -11.36
CA CYS A 179 -2.89 -0.78 -12.59
C CYS A 179 -2.62 0.03 -13.86
N THR A 180 -3.03 1.30 -13.90
CA THR A 180 -2.69 2.19 -15.02
C THR A 180 -1.19 2.42 -15.12
N VAL A 181 -0.51 2.56 -13.97
CA VAL A 181 0.95 2.69 -13.95
C VAL A 181 1.61 1.39 -14.45
N ALA A 182 1.15 0.23 -13.99
CA ALA A 182 1.65 -1.06 -14.46
C ALA A 182 1.48 -1.21 -15.98
N LEU A 183 0.30 -0.90 -16.51
CA LEU A 183 0.00 -0.95 -17.94
C LEU A 183 0.88 0.02 -18.77
N SER A 184 1.29 1.15 -18.19
CA SER A 184 2.16 2.11 -18.87
C SER A 184 3.61 1.65 -19.00
N LEU A 185 4.04 0.64 -18.22
CA LEU A 185 5.38 0.07 -18.27
C LEU A 185 5.45 -1.00 -19.37
N LYS A 186 5.74 -0.55 -20.59
CA LYS A 186 5.81 -1.44 -21.76
C LYS A 186 6.99 -2.41 -21.70
N GLU A 187 8.12 -1.95 -21.16
CA GLU A 187 9.36 -2.72 -21.11
C GLU A 187 9.71 -3.13 -19.68
N PRO A 188 10.14 -4.39 -19.46
CA PRO A 188 10.13 -5.50 -20.42
C PRO A 188 8.71 -6.04 -20.66
N ALA A 189 8.50 -6.74 -21.78
CA ALA A 189 7.21 -7.33 -22.10
C ALA A 189 6.83 -8.47 -21.15
N MET A 190 5.61 -8.45 -20.62
CA MET A 190 5.00 -9.52 -19.83
C MET A 190 3.72 -9.94 -20.54
N ALA A 191 3.83 -10.54 -21.73
CA ALA A 191 2.74 -10.62 -22.72
C ALA A 191 1.35 -10.96 -22.16
N ASP A 192 1.22 -12.05 -21.40
CA ASP A 192 -0.07 -12.47 -20.82
C ASP A 192 -0.58 -11.51 -19.73
N VAL A 193 0.34 -10.98 -18.92
CA VAL A 193 0.02 -9.98 -17.87
C VAL A 193 -0.36 -8.65 -18.49
N ASP A 194 0.33 -8.22 -19.54
CA ASP A 194 0.07 -6.98 -20.27
C ASP A 194 -1.30 -7.03 -20.96
N ALA A 195 -1.64 -8.17 -21.58
CA ALA A 195 -2.97 -8.40 -22.15
C ALA A 195 -4.07 -8.35 -21.06
N ALA A 196 -3.85 -9.00 -19.91
CA ALA A 196 -4.80 -8.96 -18.80
C ALA A 196 -4.93 -7.55 -18.19
N LEU A 197 -3.83 -6.80 -18.07
CA LEU A 197 -3.82 -5.42 -17.58
C LEU A 197 -4.54 -4.47 -18.53
N ALA A 198 -4.39 -4.64 -19.85
CA ALA A 198 -5.06 -3.80 -20.84
C ALA A 198 -6.59 -3.83 -20.69
N GLU A 199 -7.14 -4.99 -20.29
CA GLU A 199 -8.57 -5.14 -19.99
C GLU A 199 -8.92 -4.69 -18.56
N TYR A 200 -8.12 -5.08 -17.56
CA TYR A 200 -8.47 -4.87 -16.16
C TYR A 200 -8.24 -3.44 -15.67
N ALA A 201 -7.16 -2.78 -16.08
CA ALA A 201 -6.80 -1.44 -15.59
C ALA A 201 -7.90 -0.38 -15.83
N PRO A 202 -8.50 -0.24 -17.04
CA PRO A 202 -9.59 0.71 -17.24
C PRO A 202 -10.83 0.34 -16.41
N PHE A 203 -11.18 -0.95 -16.33
CA PHE A 203 -12.30 -1.44 -15.52
C PHE A 203 -12.12 -1.13 -14.02
N ALA A 204 -10.97 -1.49 -13.44
CA ALA A 204 -10.67 -1.28 -12.03
C ALA A 204 -10.66 0.21 -11.67
N THR A 205 -10.14 1.06 -12.57
CA THR A 205 -10.12 2.52 -12.38
C THR A 205 -11.53 3.10 -12.40
N GLU A 206 -12.39 2.65 -13.31
CA GLU A 206 -13.78 3.12 -13.39
C GLU A 206 -14.60 2.64 -12.19
N LEU A 207 -14.46 1.38 -11.79
CA LEU A 207 -15.12 0.86 -10.59
C LEU A 207 -14.70 1.62 -9.34
N ALA A 208 -13.40 1.88 -9.16
CA ALA A 208 -12.92 2.66 -8.02
C ALA A 208 -13.52 4.08 -7.98
N LYS A 209 -13.67 4.74 -9.14
CA LYS A 209 -14.35 6.04 -9.24
C LYS A 209 -15.83 5.94 -8.89
N ASN A 210 -16.53 4.89 -9.35
CA ASN A 210 -17.95 4.69 -9.05
C ASN A 210 -18.17 4.47 -7.54
N ILE A 211 -17.30 3.68 -6.90
CA ILE A 211 -17.31 3.49 -5.45
C ILE A 211 -17.09 4.82 -4.74
N ALA A 212 -16.08 5.58 -5.13
CA ALA A 212 -15.78 6.87 -4.52
C ALA A 212 -16.92 7.89 -4.73
N ALA A 213 -17.56 7.91 -5.90
CA ALA A 213 -18.71 8.75 -6.18
C ALA A 213 -19.90 8.41 -5.27
N ALA A 214 -20.21 7.12 -5.11
CA ALA A 214 -21.25 6.65 -4.20
C ALA A 214 -20.91 6.96 -2.73
N ALA A 215 -19.69 6.65 -2.29
CA ALA A 215 -19.21 6.95 -0.95
C ALA A 215 -19.36 8.45 -0.62
N ASN A 216 -18.94 9.33 -1.54
CA ASN A 216 -19.07 10.79 -1.37
C ASN A 216 -20.54 11.24 -1.36
N TYR A 217 -21.39 10.69 -2.22
CA TYR A 217 -22.82 11.01 -2.29
C TYR A 217 -23.52 10.72 -0.95
N TYR A 218 -23.30 9.55 -0.37
CA TYR A 218 -23.88 9.19 0.93
C TYR A 218 -23.24 9.95 2.09
N GLN A 219 -21.91 10.14 2.07
CA GLN A 219 -21.20 10.89 3.11
C GLN A 219 -21.63 12.36 3.16
N ARG A 220 -21.93 12.98 2.01
CA ARG A 220 -22.41 14.37 1.91
C ARG A 220 -23.92 14.50 2.11
N GLU A 221 -24.60 13.39 2.39
CA GLU A 221 -26.04 13.31 2.55
C GLU A 221 -26.81 13.93 1.37
N GLU A 222 -26.25 13.85 0.16
CA GLU A 222 -26.88 14.40 -1.05
C GLU A 222 -28.23 13.72 -1.34
N TYR A 223 -28.42 12.49 -0.85
CA TYR A 223 -29.67 11.74 -0.90
C TYR A 223 -30.87 12.45 -0.25
N LYS A 224 -30.64 13.37 0.70
CA LYS A 224 -31.71 14.17 1.32
C LYS A 224 -32.30 15.20 0.35
N LYS A 225 -31.55 15.56 -0.71
CA LYS A 225 -31.95 16.59 -1.68
C LYS A 225 -32.67 16.03 -2.90
N ASP A 226 -32.36 14.80 -3.28
CA ASP A 226 -32.88 14.15 -4.49
C ASP A 226 -33.68 12.87 -4.18
N SER A 227 -34.02 12.65 -2.92
CA SER A 227 -34.78 11.48 -2.46
C SER A 227 -34.19 10.16 -2.99
N PHE A 228 -32.86 10.03 -2.93
CA PHE A 228 -32.09 8.86 -3.38
C PHE A 228 -32.02 8.64 -4.91
N ALA A 229 -32.48 9.57 -5.75
CA ALA A 229 -32.48 9.38 -7.20
C ALA A 229 -31.08 9.01 -7.75
N LYS A 230 -30.05 9.80 -7.44
CA LYS A 230 -28.65 9.51 -7.84
C LYS A 230 -28.08 8.29 -7.12
N GLY A 231 -28.51 8.03 -5.89
CA GLY A 231 -28.12 6.82 -5.15
C GLY A 231 -28.56 5.53 -5.84
N LYS A 232 -29.77 5.50 -6.39
CA LYS A 232 -30.29 4.35 -7.15
C LYS A 232 -29.58 4.16 -8.48
N GLU A 233 -29.26 5.26 -9.19
CA GLU A 233 -28.45 5.21 -10.41
C GLU A 233 -27.06 4.61 -10.13
N LEU A 234 -26.38 5.10 -9.09
CA LEU A 234 -25.07 4.61 -8.67
C LEU A 234 -25.13 3.14 -8.22
N HIS A 235 -26.20 2.74 -7.53
CA HIS A 235 -26.44 1.35 -7.14
C HIS A 235 -26.51 0.41 -8.35
N ALA A 236 -27.30 0.76 -9.36
CA ALA A 236 -27.42 -0.04 -10.58
C ALA A 236 -26.06 -0.19 -11.29
N LYS A 237 -25.30 0.91 -11.40
CA LYS A 237 -23.95 0.90 -11.99
C LYS A 237 -23.00 0.00 -11.21
N LEU A 238 -22.97 0.14 -9.88
CA LEU A 238 -22.11 -0.65 -9.00
C LEU A 238 -22.44 -2.14 -9.07
N LEU A 239 -23.72 -2.53 -9.05
CA LEU A 239 -24.10 -3.94 -9.19
C LEU A 239 -23.62 -4.54 -10.52
N ALA A 240 -23.76 -3.80 -11.63
CA ALA A 240 -23.30 -4.25 -12.93
C ALA A 240 -21.77 -4.41 -12.98
N ASP A 241 -21.01 -3.51 -12.36
CA ASP A 241 -19.54 -3.61 -12.29
C ASP A 241 -19.10 -4.73 -11.34
N PHE A 242 -19.77 -4.90 -10.20
CA PHE A 242 -19.48 -5.95 -9.21
C PHE A 242 -19.67 -7.37 -9.77
N GLN A 243 -20.65 -7.56 -10.65
CA GLN A 243 -20.85 -8.83 -11.36
C GLN A 243 -19.66 -9.20 -12.26
N LYS A 244 -18.95 -8.19 -12.79
CA LYS A 244 -17.79 -8.39 -13.68
C LYS A 244 -16.46 -8.48 -12.91
N LEU A 245 -16.43 -7.97 -11.68
CA LEU A 245 -15.20 -7.82 -10.89
C LEU A 245 -14.43 -9.12 -10.73
N ASP A 246 -15.08 -10.22 -10.35
CA ASP A 246 -14.38 -11.49 -10.14
C ASP A 246 -13.78 -12.02 -11.43
N ALA A 247 -14.51 -11.97 -12.55
CA ALA A 247 -14.00 -12.45 -13.84
C ALA A 247 -12.74 -11.69 -14.27
N HIS A 248 -12.73 -10.35 -14.19
CA HIS A 248 -11.55 -9.59 -14.58
C HIS A 248 -10.39 -9.73 -13.58
N SER A 249 -10.69 -9.72 -12.27
CA SER A 249 -9.68 -9.87 -11.22
C SER A 249 -9.03 -11.26 -11.27
N ASP A 250 -9.81 -12.32 -11.49
CA ASP A 250 -9.32 -13.69 -11.61
C ASP A 250 -8.46 -13.84 -12.87
N LYS A 251 -8.86 -13.24 -14.00
CA LYS A 251 -8.06 -13.25 -15.23
C LYS A 251 -6.67 -12.62 -15.03
N LEU A 252 -6.60 -11.45 -14.38
CA LEU A 252 -5.31 -10.85 -14.03
C LEU A 252 -4.54 -11.72 -13.02
N GLY A 253 -5.20 -12.21 -11.98
CA GLY A 253 -4.57 -13.04 -10.95
C GLY A 253 -3.94 -14.32 -11.49
N LEU A 254 -4.60 -14.97 -12.46
CA LEU A 254 -4.06 -16.14 -13.15
C LEU A 254 -2.81 -15.79 -13.97
N ALA A 255 -2.84 -14.70 -14.74
CA ALA A 255 -1.68 -14.26 -15.52
C ALA A 255 -0.49 -13.89 -14.62
N VAL A 256 -0.74 -13.16 -13.52
CA VAL A 256 0.29 -12.78 -12.54
C VAL A 256 0.86 -14.01 -11.83
N SER A 257 0.02 -14.95 -11.42
CA SER A 257 0.47 -16.19 -10.77
C SER A 257 1.32 -17.05 -11.70
N ALA A 258 0.90 -17.18 -12.97
CA ALA A 258 1.67 -17.90 -13.99
C ALA A 258 3.02 -17.23 -14.28
N TRP A 259 3.06 -15.90 -14.30
CA TRP A 259 4.31 -15.15 -14.44
C TRP A 259 5.27 -15.47 -13.30
N HIS A 260 4.83 -15.30 -12.04
CA HIS A 260 5.68 -15.56 -10.87
C HIS A 260 6.15 -17.01 -10.78
N ALA A 261 5.32 -17.97 -11.18
CA ALA A 261 5.71 -19.39 -11.21
C ALA A 261 6.81 -19.69 -12.25
N SER A 262 6.91 -18.90 -13.33
CA SER A 262 7.90 -19.07 -14.41
C SER A 262 9.09 -18.12 -14.31
N HIS A 263 9.00 -17.07 -13.51
CA HIS A 263 10.01 -16.01 -13.35
C HIS A 263 10.42 -15.86 -11.88
N LEU A 264 10.86 -16.97 -11.28
CA LEU A 264 11.36 -16.95 -9.91
C LEU A 264 12.61 -16.05 -9.80
N PRO A 265 12.74 -15.26 -8.72
CA PRO A 265 13.92 -14.42 -8.51
C PRO A 265 15.22 -15.24 -8.51
N ASP A 266 16.23 -14.79 -9.26
CA ASP A 266 17.58 -15.37 -9.16
C ASP A 266 18.25 -14.90 -7.86
N LEU A 267 18.24 -15.78 -6.87
CA LEU A 267 18.85 -15.55 -5.56
C LEU A 267 20.33 -15.94 -5.50
N ALA A 268 20.91 -16.51 -6.56
CA ALA A 268 22.29 -16.98 -6.53
C ALA A 268 23.31 -15.84 -6.32
N LYS A 269 22.98 -14.64 -6.81
CA LYS A 269 23.83 -13.43 -6.68
C LYS A 269 23.30 -12.42 -5.65
N ALA A 270 22.22 -12.77 -4.95
CA ALA A 270 21.64 -11.90 -3.94
C ALA A 270 22.54 -11.88 -2.68
N GLU A 271 22.61 -10.72 -2.04
CA GLU A 271 23.18 -10.61 -0.69
C GLU A 271 22.29 -11.37 0.30
N GLU A 272 22.86 -11.80 1.42
CA GLU A 272 22.13 -12.65 2.37
C GLU A 272 20.84 -11.99 2.90
N GLY A 273 20.91 -10.70 3.28
CA GLY A 273 19.72 -9.94 3.67
C GLY A 273 18.65 -9.85 2.57
N GLN A 274 19.07 -9.82 1.30
CA GLN A 274 18.15 -9.86 0.16
C GLN A 274 17.50 -11.23 -0.01
N LYS A 275 18.26 -12.32 0.16
CA LYS A 275 17.71 -13.70 0.07
C LYS A 275 16.65 -13.93 1.14
N GLU A 276 16.94 -13.56 2.38
CA GLU A 276 16.00 -13.71 3.49
C GLU A 276 14.73 -12.88 3.27
N ALA A 277 14.89 -11.63 2.81
CA ALA A 277 13.76 -10.75 2.55
C ALA A 277 12.89 -11.23 1.36
N ILE A 278 13.49 -11.73 0.29
CA ILE A 278 12.73 -12.27 -0.86
C ILE A 278 12.05 -13.58 -0.47
N THR A 279 12.70 -14.45 0.30
CA THR A 279 12.08 -15.69 0.80
C THR A 279 10.83 -15.38 1.63
N ALA A 280 10.93 -14.45 2.57
CA ALA A 280 9.78 -14.03 3.38
C ALA A 280 8.67 -13.34 2.55
N LEU A 281 9.03 -12.57 1.52
CA LEU A 281 8.04 -12.00 0.59
C LEU A 281 7.27 -13.08 -0.17
N GLU A 282 7.95 -14.10 -0.69
CA GLU A 282 7.31 -15.18 -1.44
C GLU A 282 6.44 -16.08 -0.55
N ASP A 283 6.84 -16.31 0.71
CA ASP A 283 5.98 -16.96 1.69
C ASP A 283 4.74 -16.09 2.03
N ALA A 284 4.90 -14.78 2.15
CA ALA A 284 3.80 -13.85 2.35
C ALA A 284 2.83 -13.85 1.15
N ARG A 285 3.37 -13.90 -0.07
CA ARG A 285 2.59 -14.00 -1.31
C ARG A 285 1.80 -15.30 -1.36
N ALA A 286 2.44 -16.43 -1.03
CA ALA A 286 1.77 -17.73 -0.98
C ALA A 286 0.60 -17.72 0.02
N LEU A 287 0.80 -17.16 1.21
CA LEU A 287 -0.26 -16.97 2.21
C LEU A 287 -1.38 -16.06 1.67
N MET A 288 -1.05 -14.95 1.03
CA MET A 288 -2.05 -14.04 0.46
C MET A 288 -2.89 -14.71 -0.64
N LEU A 289 -2.29 -15.56 -1.46
CA LEU A 289 -3.02 -16.34 -2.48
C LEU A 289 -3.97 -17.36 -1.84
N ILE A 290 -3.58 -17.98 -0.72
CA ILE A 290 -4.47 -18.87 0.06
C ILE A 290 -5.65 -18.07 0.60
N LEU A 291 -5.39 -16.94 1.27
CA LEU A 291 -6.41 -16.09 1.90
C LEU A 291 -7.43 -15.51 0.92
N THR A 292 -7.06 -15.40 -0.36
CA THR A 292 -7.90 -14.83 -1.43
C THR A 292 -8.47 -15.89 -2.37
N SER A 293 -8.18 -17.15 -2.11
CA SER A 293 -8.75 -18.27 -2.87
C SER A 293 -10.26 -18.38 -2.62
N LYS A 294 -10.98 -18.96 -3.59
CA LYS A 294 -12.44 -19.16 -3.49
C LYS A 294 -12.82 -20.16 -2.38
N ASN A 295 -11.90 -21.07 -2.06
CA ASN A 295 -12.06 -22.09 -1.03
C ASN A 295 -10.79 -22.09 -0.18
N VAL A 296 -10.83 -21.36 0.93
CA VAL A 296 -9.71 -21.28 1.86
C VAL A 296 -9.67 -22.55 2.70
N ASP A 297 -8.53 -23.23 2.72
CA ASP A 297 -8.25 -24.31 3.67
C ASP A 297 -7.58 -23.71 4.91
N PRO A 298 -8.25 -23.68 6.09
CA PRO A 298 -7.68 -23.12 7.31
C PRO A 298 -6.40 -23.84 7.76
N ALA A 299 -6.23 -25.13 7.45
CA ALA A 299 -5.02 -25.86 7.78
C ALA A 299 -3.86 -25.44 6.88
N ALA A 300 -4.11 -25.24 5.58
CA ALA A 300 -3.12 -24.74 4.64
C ALA A 300 -2.73 -23.29 4.96
N GLU A 301 -3.70 -22.44 5.34
CA GLU A 301 -3.46 -21.07 5.78
C GLU A 301 -2.54 -21.05 7.01
N LYS A 302 -2.87 -21.83 8.05
CA LYS A 302 -2.06 -21.91 9.26
C LYS A 302 -0.63 -22.39 8.99
N ALA A 303 -0.47 -23.37 8.10
CA ALA A 303 0.84 -23.86 7.69
C ALA A 303 1.64 -22.79 6.92
N ALA A 304 0.99 -22.03 6.02
CA ALA A 304 1.62 -20.93 5.29
C ALA A 304 1.99 -19.76 6.22
N LEU A 305 1.15 -19.43 7.19
CA LEU A 305 1.44 -18.43 8.22
C LEU A 305 2.66 -18.83 9.05
N GLN A 306 2.72 -20.07 9.53
CA GLN A 306 3.87 -20.57 10.28
C GLN A 306 5.17 -20.52 9.45
N LYS A 307 5.08 -20.85 8.16
CA LYS A 307 6.21 -20.75 7.24
C LYS A 307 6.71 -19.31 7.10
N LEU A 308 5.78 -18.37 6.88
CA LEU A 308 6.08 -16.94 6.82
C LEU A 308 6.70 -16.42 8.12
N GLU A 309 6.20 -16.85 9.29
CA GLU A 309 6.78 -16.45 10.57
C GLU A 309 8.23 -16.93 10.71
N THR A 310 8.52 -18.13 10.20
CA THR A 310 9.87 -18.70 10.20
C THR A 310 10.80 -17.88 9.31
N SER A 311 10.41 -17.55 8.08
CA SER A 311 11.24 -16.73 7.18
C SER A 311 11.36 -15.28 7.64
N ALA A 312 10.31 -14.68 8.21
CA ALA A 312 10.39 -13.36 8.83
C ALA A 312 11.32 -13.34 10.06
N ALA A 313 11.34 -14.41 10.86
CA ALA A 313 12.26 -14.55 11.98
C ALA A 313 13.72 -14.68 11.52
N ALA A 314 13.98 -15.40 10.42
CA ALA A 314 15.32 -15.49 9.82
C ALA A 314 15.83 -14.11 9.38
N LEU A 315 15.01 -13.34 8.66
CA LEU A 315 15.34 -11.96 8.28
C LEU A 315 15.61 -11.07 9.50
N LYS A 316 14.80 -11.18 10.55
CA LYS A 316 14.99 -10.44 11.81
C LYS A 316 16.32 -10.80 12.49
N THR A 317 16.66 -12.09 12.57
CA THR A 317 17.95 -12.55 13.11
C THR A 317 19.11 -11.97 12.30
N TYR A 318 19.03 -12.00 10.97
CA TYR A 318 20.02 -11.35 10.10
C TYR A 318 20.13 -9.85 10.39
N GLY A 319 19.00 -9.13 10.48
CA GLY A 319 18.96 -7.70 10.77
C GLY A 319 19.57 -7.31 12.12
N SER A 320 19.48 -8.18 13.13
CA SER A 320 20.08 -7.93 14.45
C SER A 320 21.60 -7.84 14.42
N THR A 321 22.24 -8.56 13.49
CA THR A 321 23.69 -8.58 13.27
C THR A 321 24.13 -7.63 12.16
N HIS A 322 23.20 -7.15 11.32
CA HIS A 322 23.44 -6.27 10.18
C HIS A 322 22.50 -5.05 10.22
N GLN A 323 22.58 -4.24 11.27
CA GLN A 323 21.61 -3.15 11.56
C GLN A 323 21.48 -2.08 10.46
N THR A 324 22.49 -1.95 9.60
CA THR A 324 22.50 -1.01 8.47
C THR A 324 22.00 -1.62 7.17
N ASP A 325 21.72 -2.92 7.15
CA ASP A 325 21.22 -3.61 5.96
C ASP A 325 19.83 -3.06 5.57
N PRO A 326 19.66 -2.55 4.34
CA PRO A 326 18.42 -1.94 3.91
C PRO A 326 17.27 -2.94 3.76
N TRP A 327 17.56 -4.22 3.53
CA TRP A 327 16.54 -5.27 3.39
C TRP A 327 15.91 -5.55 4.74
N ALA A 328 16.68 -5.96 5.74
CA ALA A 328 16.16 -6.25 7.06
C ALA A 328 15.46 -5.03 7.68
N LYS A 329 16.11 -3.85 7.63
CA LYS A 329 15.57 -2.62 8.24
C LYS A 329 14.22 -2.19 7.69
N ILE A 330 13.94 -2.45 6.41
CA ILE A 330 12.71 -2.01 5.74
C ILE A 330 11.65 -3.12 5.72
N MET A 331 12.07 -4.37 5.47
CA MET A 331 11.15 -5.49 5.28
C MET A 331 10.68 -6.10 6.61
N GLU A 332 11.53 -6.16 7.65
CA GLU A 332 11.13 -6.69 8.97
C GLU A 332 9.86 -6.02 9.52
N PRO A 333 9.78 -4.68 9.66
CA PRO A 333 8.56 -4.05 10.20
C PRO A 333 7.35 -4.22 9.29
N ALA A 334 7.54 -4.32 7.97
CA ALA A 334 6.44 -4.54 7.03
C ALA A 334 5.86 -5.97 7.17
N LEU A 335 6.74 -6.98 7.23
CA LEU A 335 6.36 -8.39 7.44
C LEU A 335 5.70 -8.58 8.81
N ALA A 336 6.24 -7.98 9.87
CA ALA A 336 5.65 -8.03 11.20
C ALA A 336 4.23 -7.42 11.23
N GLY A 337 4.03 -6.31 10.50
CA GLY A 337 2.70 -5.71 10.33
C GLY A 337 1.72 -6.64 9.63
N PHE A 338 2.14 -7.27 8.52
CA PHE A 338 1.31 -8.23 7.78
C PHE A 338 0.95 -9.46 8.62
N ILE A 339 1.92 -10.09 9.28
CA ILE A 339 1.70 -11.25 10.17
C ILE A 339 0.71 -10.89 11.28
N ARG A 340 0.87 -9.73 11.92
CA ARG A 340 -0.06 -9.27 12.96
C ARG A 340 -1.48 -9.14 12.44
N ASP A 341 -1.65 -8.54 11.27
CA ASP A 341 -2.99 -8.29 10.71
C ASP A 341 -3.65 -9.61 10.25
N VAL A 342 -2.88 -10.57 9.71
CA VAL A 342 -3.39 -11.92 9.40
C VAL A 342 -3.83 -12.64 10.67
N LYS A 343 -3.02 -12.64 11.73
CA LYS A 343 -3.40 -13.24 13.03
C LYS A 343 -4.64 -12.60 13.64
N ALA A 344 -4.82 -11.28 13.47
CA ALA A 344 -6.04 -10.61 13.91
C ALA A 344 -7.27 -11.05 13.12
N ALA A 345 -7.10 -11.45 11.85
CA ALA A 345 -8.15 -11.94 10.98
C ALA A 345 -8.46 -13.43 11.17
N GLU A 346 -7.50 -14.24 11.64
CA GLU A 346 -7.62 -15.70 11.83
C GLU A 346 -8.91 -16.13 12.55
N PRO A 347 -9.37 -15.49 13.65
CA PRO A 347 -10.62 -15.88 14.32
C PRO A 347 -11.89 -15.67 13.50
N LYS A 348 -11.81 -14.96 12.37
CA LYS A 348 -12.91 -14.67 11.44
C LYS A 348 -12.66 -15.28 10.05
N LEU A 349 -11.64 -16.12 9.93
CA LEU A 349 -11.35 -16.90 8.74
C LEU A 349 -12.35 -18.06 8.63
N THR A 350 -12.88 -18.24 7.43
CA THR A 350 -13.79 -19.35 7.07
C THR A 350 -13.30 -20.00 5.79
N ASP A 351 -13.98 -21.05 5.34
CA ASP A 351 -13.80 -21.64 4.01
C ASP A 351 -14.02 -20.64 2.86
N LYS A 352 -14.76 -19.56 3.11
CA LYS A 352 -14.98 -18.45 2.17
C LYS A 352 -13.98 -17.29 2.31
N GLY A 353 -12.93 -17.48 3.12
CA GLY A 353 -11.95 -16.44 3.44
C GLY A 353 -12.34 -15.58 4.65
N ILE A 354 -11.72 -14.41 4.76
CA ILE A 354 -11.90 -13.48 5.87
C ILE A 354 -13.26 -12.80 5.73
N THR A 355 -14.22 -13.21 6.58
CA THR A 355 -15.62 -12.76 6.48
C THR A 355 -15.86 -11.33 6.96
N SER A 356 -14.90 -10.74 7.70
CA SER A 356 -15.00 -9.39 8.23
C SER A 356 -14.29 -8.39 7.31
N PRO A 357 -15.03 -7.48 6.62
CA PRO A 357 -14.42 -6.44 5.79
C PRO A 357 -13.42 -5.56 6.55
N ALA A 358 -13.66 -5.34 7.86
CA ALA A 358 -12.80 -4.54 8.73
C ALA A 358 -11.45 -5.23 9.03
N LEU A 359 -11.38 -6.56 8.92
CA LEU A 359 -10.13 -7.32 9.11
C LEU A 359 -9.41 -7.60 7.80
N PHE A 360 -10.15 -7.79 6.70
CA PHE A 360 -9.55 -8.06 5.39
C PHE A 360 -8.78 -6.86 4.82
N LEU A 361 -9.29 -5.63 4.97
CA LEU A 361 -8.62 -4.45 4.42
C LEU A 361 -7.24 -4.18 5.07
N PRO A 362 -7.06 -4.30 6.40
CA PRO A 362 -5.73 -4.28 7.02
C PRO A 362 -4.78 -5.33 6.44
N VAL A 363 -5.24 -6.58 6.24
CA VAL A 363 -4.43 -7.67 5.64
C VAL A 363 -3.95 -7.31 4.24
N VAL A 364 -4.85 -6.83 3.36
CA VAL A 364 -4.46 -6.38 2.01
C VAL A 364 -3.49 -5.21 2.08
N THR A 365 -3.75 -4.23 2.94
CA THR A 365 -2.95 -3.00 3.04
C THR A 365 -1.54 -3.27 3.56
N SER A 366 -1.42 -4.13 4.58
CA SER A 366 -0.12 -4.55 5.11
C SER A 366 0.63 -5.42 4.12
N PHE A 367 -0.04 -6.31 3.37
CA PHE A 367 0.62 -7.07 2.31
C PHE A 367 1.18 -6.18 1.19
N VAL A 368 0.39 -5.20 0.72
CA VAL A 368 0.88 -4.19 -0.24
C VAL A 368 2.08 -3.43 0.34
N SER A 369 2.08 -3.16 1.65
CA SER A 369 3.22 -2.53 2.32
C SER A 369 4.49 -3.40 2.34
N VAL A 370 4.36 -4.74 2.35
CA VAL A 370 5.47 -5.69 2.17
C VAL A 370 6.04 -5.59 0.74
N ILE A 371 5.17 -5.57 -0.29
CA ILE A 371 5.58 -5.39 -1.69
C ILE A 371 6.32 -4.05 -1.89
N GLU A 372 5.76 -2.95 -1.37
CA GLU A 372 6.40 -1.64 -1.42
C GLU A 372 7.71 -1.61 -0.59
N GLY A 373 7.75 -2.35 0.52
CA GLY A 373 8.93 -2.57 1.33
C GLY A 373 10.08 -3.16 0.50
N LYS A 374 9.81 -4.21 -0.29
CA LYS A 374 10.81 -4.86 -1.16
C LYS A 374 11.37 -3.87 -2.16
N HIS A 375 10.52 -3.10 -2.81
CA HIS A 375 10.95 -2.11 -3.79
C HIS A 375 11.80 -0.98 -3.15
N ARG A 376 11.43 -0.51 -1.96
CA ARG A 376 12.22 0.47 -1.19
C ARG A 376 13.58 -0.09 -0.75
N ALA A 377 13.61 -1.33 -0.27
CA ALA A 377 14.84 -2.02 0.13
C ALA A 377 15.81 -2.16 -1.04
N LEU A 378 15.32 -2.64 -2.20
CA LEU A 378 16.10 -2.73 -3.43
C LEU A 378 16.69 -1.38 -3.84
N SER A 379 15.86 -0.33 -3.86
CA SER A 379 16.30 1.02 -4.22
C SER A 379 17.39 1.54 -3.27
N ARG A 380 17.27 1.28 -1.97
CA ARG A 380 18.28 1.68 -0.97
C ARG A 380 19.57 0.87 -1.07
N SER A 381 19.49 -0.44 -1.34
CA SER A 381 20.65 -1.29 -1.58
C SER A 381 21.44 -0.80 -2.81
N LEU A 382 20.75 -0.52 -3.92
CA LEU A 382 21.38 0.02 -5.13
C LEU A 382 22.06 1.38 -4.90
N MET A 383 21.43 2.28 -4.12
CA MET A 383 22.04 3.54 -3.74
C MET A 383 23.30 3.33 -2.88
N ALA A 384 23.24 2.45 -1.88
CA ALA A 384 24.39 2.14 -1.03
C ALA A 384 25.57 1.59 -1.85
N LYS A 385 25.30 0.69 -2.81
CA LYS A 385 26.31 0.16 -3.74
C LYS A 385 26.94 1.25 -4.60
N SER A 386 26.13 2.14 -5.16
CA SER A 386 26.66 3.26 -5.97
C SER A 386 27.54 4.21 -5.15
N GLN A 387 27.20 4.46 -3.88
CA GLN A 387 28.01 5.28 -2.99
C GLN A 387 29.32 4.58 -2.60
N ALA A 388 29.29 3.27 -2.35
CA ALA A 388 30.49 2.50 -2.06
C ALA A 388 31.47 2.52 -3.25
N ALA A 389 30.99 2.28 -4.47
CA ALA A 389 31.80 2.32 -5.69
C ALA A 389 32.45 3.71 -5.92
N THR A 390 31.71 4.79 -5.69
CA THR A 390 32.27 6.15 -5.80
C THR A 390 33.36 6.42 -4.75
N ARG A 391 33.19 5.92 -3.52
CA ARG A 391 34.21 6.06 -2.46
C ARG A 391 35.48 5.27 -2.79
N GLU A 392 35.34 4.07 -3.31
CA GLU A 392 36.46 3.23 -3.74
C GLU A 392 37.26 3.90 -4.87
N ALA A 393 36.57 4.42 -5.89
CA ALA A 393 37.20 5.15 -6.99
C ALA A 393 37.92 6.43 -6.52
N ALA A 394 37.34 7.16 -5.55
CA ALA A 394 37.96 8.35 -4.97
C ALA A 394 39.19 8.01 -4.10
N GLY A 395 39.17 6.87 -3.40
CA GLY A 395 40.30 6.40 -2.60
C GLY A 395 41.52 6.01 -3.43
N THR A 396 41.32 5.51 -4.66
CA THR A 396 42.42 5.22 -5.60
C THR A 396 42.99 6.45 -6.29
N ALA A 397 42.24 7.55 -6.36
CA ALA A 397 42.69 8.83 -6.90
C ALA A 397 43.34 9.67 -5.80
N GLN A 398 44.37 9.15 -5.13
CA GLN A 398 45.18 9.97 -4.22
C GLN A 398 45.81 11.09 -5.06
N PRO A 399 45.56 12.38 -4.76
CA PRO A 399 46.14 13.46 -5.52
C PRO A 399 47.65 13.30 -5.49
N ALA A 400 48.28 13.28 -6.67
CA ALA A 400 49.74 13.31 -6.75
C ALA A 400 50.21 14.44 -5.83
N ALA A 401 51.07 14.11 -4.86
CA ALA A 401 51.57 15.09 -3.91
C ALA A 401 52.10 16.29 -4.72
N PRO A 402 51.68 17.53 -4.40
CA PRO A 402 52.14 18.70 -5.13
C PRO A 402 53.67 18.65 -5.16
N ALA A 403 54.24 18.69 -6.36
CA ALA A 403 55.68 18.62 -6.56
C ALA A 403 56.34 19.63 -5.61
N ALA A 404 57.24 19.13 -4.76
CA ALA A 404 57.94 19.96 -3.80
C ALA A 404 58.64 21.10 -4.57
N PRO A 405 58.49 22.37 -4.15
CA PRO A 405 59.17 23.48 -4.79
C PRO A 405 60.67 23.21 -4.77
N ALA A 406 61.31 23.34 -5.94
CA ALA A 406 62.75 23.12 -6.11
C ALA A 406 63.52 23.97 -5.08
N ALA A 407 64.42 23.33 -4.34
CA ALA A 407 65.27 24.01 -3.38
C ALA A 407 66.13 25.06 -4.11
N PRO A 408 66.29 26.27 -3.56
CA PRO A 408 67.16 27.28 -4.16
C PRO A 408 68.61 26.81 -4.11
N GLU A 409 69.27 26.80 -5.28
CA GLU A 409 70.72 26.63 -5.39
C GLU A 409 71.42 27.75 -4.62
N LYS A 410 72.40 27.37 -3.78
CA LYS A 410 73.28 28.34 -3.11
C LYS A 410 74.41 28.71 -4.05
N GLU A 411 74.51 30.00 -4.38
CA GLU A 411 75.70 30.64 -4.97
C GLU A 411 76.90 30.64 -4.02
#